data_AF-A0A820X0G0-F1
#
_entry.id   AF-A0A820X0G0-F1
#
_cell.length_a   1.000
_cell.length_b   1.000
_cell.length_c   1.000
_cell.angle_alpha   90.00
_cell.angle_beta   90.00
_cell.angle_gamma   90.00
#
_symmetry.space_group_name_H-M   'P 1'
#
loop_
_entity.id
_entity.type
_entity.pdbx_description
1 polymer ?
#
loop_
_entity_poly.entity_id
_entity_poly.type
_entity_poly.pdbx_seq_one_letter_code
_entity_poly.pdbx_strand_id
1 'polypeptide(L)'
;KLIKLSNRFLSASFSKTGGLRSVQHLQHDEKVSVRLNPIRYGTSTNADHNSGAYLFLPDGEAQDIPMGDHDLVRIQRGPLVSRVEILHEMYGLQYKLTNTNGSDDYVIELGATTHLNMNNDIELALRFTTGIKNGDEFFTDLNGFQKRLSN
;
A
#
# COMPACT_ATOMS: atom_id res chain seq x y z
N LYS A 1 11.99 11.59 -12.86
CA LYS A 1 10.82 11.32 -13.71
C LYS A 1 9.92 10.33 -12.98
N LEU A 2 8.62 10.64 -12.87
CA LEU A 2 7.63 9.71 -12.28
C LEU A 2 7.36 8.56 -13.24
N ILE A 3 7.06 7.39 -12.70
CA ILE A 3 6.56 6.25 -13.48
C ILE A 3 5.05 6.46 -13.65
N LYS A 4 4.51 6.17 -14.82
CA LYS A 4 3.06 6.17 -15.08
C LYS A 4 2.64 4.85 -15.70
N LEU A 5 1.51 4.33 -15.22
CA LEU A 5 0.73 3.27 -15.84
C LEU A 5 -0.69 3.80 -16.11
N SER A 6 -1.33 3.29 -17.14
CA SER A 6 -2.72 3.64 -17.46
C SER A 6 -3.39 2.52 -18.21
N ASN A 7 -4.71 2.43 -18.06
CA ASN A 7 -5.59 1.69 -18.94
C ASN A 7 -6.66 2.66 -19.49
N ARG A 8 -7.81 2.13 -19.91
CA ARG A 8 -8.91 2.92 -20.47
C ARG A 8 -9.67 3.80 -19.46
N PHE A 9 -9.62 3.48 -18.16
CA PHE A 9 -10.38 4.20 -17.11
C PHE A 9 -9.49 4.90 -16.09
N LEU A 10 -8.29 4.38 -15.82
CA LEU A 10 -7.41 4.84 -14.76
C LEU A 10 -6.03 5.22 -15.27
N SER A 11 -5.45 6.24 -14.67
CA SER A 11 -4.01 6.52 -14.71
C SER A 11 -3.42 6.56 -13.30
N ALA A 12 -2.40 5.75 -13.07
CA ALA A 12 -1.66 5.68 -11.82
C ALA A 12 -0.25 6.24 -12.01
N SER A 13 0.20 7.05 -11.06
CA SER A 13 1.57 7.57 -11.03
C SER A 13 2.33 7.08 -9.81
N PHE A 14 3.62 6.81 -9.99
CA PHE A 14 4.49 6.24 -8.96
C PHE A 14 5.80 7.03 -8.86
N SER A 15 6.39 7.08 -7.67
CA SER A 15 7.74 7.60 -7.48
C SER A 15 8.77 6.71 -8.17
N LYS A 16 10.02 7.18 -8.26
CA LYS A 16 11.13 6.37 -8.76
C LYS A 16 11.33 5.07 -7.95
N THR A 17 10.96 5.11 -6.67
CA THR A 17 11.00 3.97 -5.73
C THR A 17 9.75 3.09 -5.81
N GLY A 18 8.87 3.29 -6.80
CA GLY A 18 7.69 2.46 -7.03
C GLY A 18 6.47 2.77 -6.15
N GLY A 19 6.60 3.61 -5.13
CA GLY A 19 5.46 4.03 -4.29
C GLY A 19 4.40 4.81 -5.06
N LEU A 20 3.12 4.47 -4.88
CA LEU A 20 2.00 5.17 -5.51
C LEU A 20 1.94 6.65 -5.07
N ARG A 21 1.61 7.56 -5.99
CA ARG A 21 1.57 9.02 -5.76
C ARG A 21 0.24 9.70 -6.13
N SER A 22 -0.42 9.18 -7.16
CA SER A 22 -1.77 9.63 -7.52
C SER A 22 -2.45 8.63 -8.41
N VAL A 23 -3.78 8.66 -8.37
CA VAL A 23 -4.69 7.92 -9.25
C VAL A 23 -5.65 8.92 -9.87
N GLN A 24 -5.88 8.80 -11.17
CA GLN A 24 -6.79 9.65 -11.93
C GLN A 24 -7.81 8.78 -12.67
N HIS A 25 -9.08 9.12 -12.55
CA HIS A 25 -10.15 8.59 -13.38
C HIS A 25 -10.20 9.35 -14.70
N LEU A 26 -9.83 8.69 -15.81
CA LEU A 26 -9.61 9.31 -17.11
C LEU A 26 -10.88 9.82 -17.78
N GLN A 27 -12.05 9.29 -17.42
CA GLN A 27 -13.33 9.72 -18.02
C GLN A 27 -14.01 10.86 -17.25
N HIS A 28 -13.67 11.05 -15.97
CA HIS A 28 -14.25 12.10 -15.12
C HIS A 28 -13.26 13.22 -14.80
N ASP A 29 -12.01 13.08 -15.26
CA ASP A 29 -10.88 13.96 -14.96
C ASP A 29 -10.65 14.19 -13.46
N GLU A 30 -11.10 13.25 -12.64
CA GLU A 30 -10.94 13.29 -11.19
C GLU A 30 -9.60 12.68 -10.80
N LYS A 31 -8.78 13.44 -10.07
CA LYS A 31 -7.46 13.01 -9.64
C LYS A 31 -7.33 13.08 -8.12
N VAL A 32 -6.96 11.97 -7.52
CA VAL A 32 -6.67 11.87 -6.09
C VAL A 32 -5.17 11.71 -5.89
N SER A 33 -4.57 12.58 -5.06
CA SER A 33 -3.22 12.33 -4.55
C SER A 33 -3.31 11.28 -3.45
N VAL A 34 -2.54 10.22 -3.63
CA VAL A 34 -2.46 9.10 -2.68
C VAL A 34 -1.01 8.66 -2.60
N ARG A 35 -0.47 8.62 -1.39
CA ARG A 35 0.84 8.07 -1.09
C ARG A 35 0.65 6.73 -0.38
N LEU A 36 1.14 5.65 -0.97
CA LEU A 36 1.21 4.34 -0.32
C LEU A 36 2.62 4.08 0.19
N ASN A 37 2.75 3.90 1.50
CA ASN A 37 4.01 3.62 2.18
C ASN A 37 3.91 2.34 3.03
N PRO A 38 4.85 1.40 2.86
CA PRO A 38 5.15 0.40 3.88
C PRO A 38 5.70 1.08 5.14
N ILE A 39 5.15 0.70 6.28
CA ILE A 39 5.54 1.19 7.59
C ILE A 39 5.78 0.00 8.53
N ARG A 40 6.57 0.22 9.57
CA ARG A 40 6.79 -0.76 10.63
C ARG A 40 6.53 -0.16 12.02
N TYR A 41 6.14 -1.02 12.95
CA TYR A 41 6.21 -0.81 14.38
C TYR A 41 7.18 -1.82 14.98
N GLY A 42 7.91 -1.45 16.04
CA GLY A 42 8.59 -2.41 16.90
C GLY A 42 7.69 -2.84 18.06
N THR A 43 8.16 -3.78 18.86
CA THR A 43 7.53 -4.16 20.13
C THR A 43 8.16 -3.40 21.29
N SER A 44 7.37 -3.07 22.32
CA SER A 44 7.92 -2.56 23.58
C SER A 44 9.05 -3.46 24.12
N THR A 45 10.05 -2.88 24.76
CA THR A 45 11.17 -3.60 25.41
C THR A 45 10.94 -3.83 26.91
N ASN A 46 9.81 -3.38 27.45
CA ASN A 46 9.45 -3.61 28.85
C ASN A 46 8.99 -5.05 29.04
N ALA A 47 9.75 -5.84 29.80
CA ALA A 47 9.58 -7.29 29.95
C ALA A 47 8.13 -7.79 30.23
N ASP A 48 7.28 -6.96 30.86
CA ASP A 48 5.90 -7.30 31.21
C ASP A 48 4.84 -6.76 30.21
N HIS A 49 5.24 -6.02 29.16
CA HIS A 49 4.33 -5.26 28.27
C HIS A 49 4.73 -5.33 26.78
N ASN A 50 5.10 -6.52 26.30
CA ASN A 50 5.47 -6.72 24.89
C ASN A 50 4.24 -7.01 24.01
N SER A 51 4.30 -6.66 22.73
CA SER A 51 3.38 -7.17 21.71
C SER A 51 3.40 -8.71 21.68
N GLY A 52 2.30 -9.30 21.23
CA GLY A 52 2.20 -10.75 21.08
C GLY A 52 1.02 -11.16 20.23
N ALA A 53 0.57 -12.41 20.36
CA ALA A 53 -0.49 -12.97 19.52
C ALA A 53 -1.84 -12.23 19.62
N TYR A 54 -2.09 -11.52 20.72
CA TYR A 54 -3.37 -10.84 20.99
C TYR A 54 -3.23 -9.34 21.20
N LEU A 55 -2.11 -8.90 21.78
CA LEU A 55 -1.90 -7.50 22.15
C LEU A 55 -1.01 -6.85 21.10
N PHE A 56 -1.48 -5.73 20.56
CA PHE A 56 -0.68 -4.81 19.77
C PHE A 56 -0.19 -3.68 20.69
N LEU A 57 1.08 -3.72 21.08
CA LEU A 57 1.73 -2.78 21.99
C LEU A 57 3.00 -2.23 21.33
N PRO A 58 2.85 -1.30 20.35
CA PRO A 58 3.98 -0.79 19.60
C PRO A 58 4.95 0.00 20.49
N ASP A 59 6.23 0.00 20.12
CA ASP A 59 7.28 0.79 20.77
C ASP A 59 7.22 2.30 20.51
N GLY A 60 6.24 2.74 19.71
CA GLY A 60 5.98 4.14 19.43
C GLY A 60 5.20 4.33 18.12
N GLU A 61 5.36 5.51 17.54
CA GLU A 61 4.78 5.84 16.23
C GLU A 61 5.38 5.01 15.10
N ALA A 62 4.57 4.70 14.10
CA ALA A 62 5.03 3.91 12.96
C ALA A 62 6.14 4.62 12.18
N GLN A 63 7.15 3.86 11.82
CA GLN A 63 8.30 4.34 11.06
C GLN A 63 8.17 3.98 9.58
N ASP A 64 8.50 4.91 8.69
CA ASP A 64 8.64 4.62 7.26
C ASP A 64 9.77 3.61 7.04
N ILE A 65 9.56 2.68 6.10
CA ILE A 65 10.60 1.75 5.66
C ILE A 65 11.32 2.37 4.45
N PRO A 66 12.60 2.78 4.58
CA PRO A 66 13.35 3.33 3.45
C PRO A 66 13.73 2.23 2.47
N MET A 67 13.92 2.59 1.20
CA MET A 67 14.54 1.70 0.23
C MET A 67 16.02 1.52 0.57
N GLY A 68 16.50 0.29 0.61
CA GLY A 68 17.91 -0.09 0.68
C GLY A 68 18.57 -0.16 -0.69
N ASP A 69 19.89 -0.38 -0.68
CA ASP A 69 20.73 -0.37 -1.89
C ASP A 69 20.43 -1.52 -2.86
N HIS A 70 19.91 -2.64 -2.35
CA HIS A 70 19.61 -3.85 -3.13
C HIS A 70 18.14 -3.94 -3.57
N ASP A 71 17.30 -2.98 -3.16
CA ASP A 71 15.88 -3.01 -3.49
C ASP A 71 15.64 -2.55 -4.92
N LEU A 72 14.67 -3.18 -5.58
CA LEU A 72 14.44 -2.99 -7.01
C LEU A 72 13.02 -2.59 -7.31
N VAL A 73 12.87 -1.73 -8.32
CA VAL A 73 11.57 -1.40 -8.91
C VAL A 73 11.52 -1.99 -10.31
N ARG A 74 10.61 -2.95 -10.52
CA ARG A 74 10.37 -3.57 -11.82
C ARG A 74 9.11 -2.99 -12.44
N ILE A 75 9.18 -2.58 -13.70
CA ILE A 75 8.06 -2.03 -14.45
C ILE A 75 7.82 -2.92 -15.66
N GLN A 76 6.60 -3.47 -15.77
CA GLN A 76 6.18 -4.22 -16.94
C GLN A 76 5.03 -3.50 -17.61
N ARG A 77 5.10 -3.35 -18.94
CA ARG A 77 4.03 -2.78 -19.76
C ARG A 77 3.63 -3.78 -20.82
N GLY A 78 2.37 -4.16 -20.80
CA GLY A 78 1.79 -5.09 -21.76
C GLY A 78 0.41 -4.60 -22.20
N PRO A 79 -0.09 -5.13 -23.34
CA PRO A 79 -1.38 -4.72 -23.91
C PRO A 79 -2.57 -5.10 -23.03
N LEU A 80 -2.46 -6.18 -22.27
CA LEU A 80 -3.49 -6.69 -21.37
C LEU A 80 -3.25 -6.32 -19.90
N VAL A 81 -1.98 -6.26 -19.49
CA VAL A 81 -1.59 -6.01 -18.10
C VAL A 81 -0.34 -5.15 -18.07
N SER A 82 -0.37 -4.13 -17.23
CA SER A 82 0.81 -3.36 -16.84
C SER A 82 0.97 -3.39 -15.33
N ARG A 83 2.21 -3.47 -14.83
CA ARG A 83 2.47 -3.51 -13.38
C ARG A 83 3.73 -2.76 -12.96
N VAL A 84 3.70 -2.21 -11.76
CA VAL A 84 4.88 -1.74 -11.01
C VAL A 84 5.06 -2.67 -9.83
N GLU A 85 6.27 -3.18 -9.66
CA GLU A 85 6.62 -4.08 -8.56
C GLU A 85 7.80 -3.49 -7.79
N ILE A 86 7.72 -3.55 -6.46
CA ILE A 86 8.80 -3.22 -5.54
C ILE A 86 9.26 -4.54 -4.94
N LEU A 87 10.53 -4.85 -5.11
CA LEU A 87 11.21 -5.97 -4.48
C LEU A 87 12.08 -5.39 -3.38
N HIS A 88 11.65 -5.53 -2.14
CA HIS A 88 12.34 -5.08 -0.95
C HIS A 88 12.72 -6.29 -0.09
N GLU A 89 13.81 -6.19 0.68
CA GLU A 89 14.27 -7.30 1.54
C GLU A 89 13.18 -7.84 2.49
N MET A 90 12.40 -6.95 3.11
CA MET A 90 11.28 -7.29 4.00
C MET A 90 9.91 -7.49 3.32
N TYR A 91 9.72 -7.02 2.08
CA TYR A 91 8.40 -7.07 1.44
C TYR A 91 8.45 -7.03 -0.09
N GLY A 92 7.42 -7.57 -0.74
CA GLY A 92 7.10 -7.34 -2.13
C GLY A 92 5.81 -6.55 -2.25
N LEU A 93 5.78 -5.50 -3.06
CA LEU A 93 4.54 -4.83 -3.46
C LEU A 93 4.34 -4.92 -4.96
N GLN A 94 3.12 -5.18 -5.41
CA GLN A 94 2.74 -5.19 -6.82
C GLN A 94 1.50 -4.33 -7.03
N TYR A 95 1.59 -3.37 -7.94
CA TYR A 95 0.46 -2.60 -8.44
C TYR A 95 0.16 -3.04 -9.86
N LYS A 96 -1.03 -3.58 -10.11
CA LYS A 96 -1.44 -4.13 -11.40
C LYS A 96 -2.64 -3.34 -11.94
N LEU A 97 -2.52 -2.90 -13.19
CA LEU A 97 -3.63 -2.39 -13.99
C LEU A 97 -3.88 -3.37 -15.14
N THR A 98 -5.13 -3.78 -15.29
CA THR A 98 -5.59 -4.59 -16.42
C THR A 98 -6.18 -3.73 -17.52
N ASN A 99 -6.23 -4.29 -18.72
CA ASN A 99 -6.90 -3.73 -19.89
C ASN A 99 -7.61 -4.88 -20.62
N THR A 100 -8.57 -5.49 -19.92
CA THR A 100 -9.28 -6.69 -20.38
C THR A 100 -10.74 -6.42 -20.76
N ASN A 101 -11.18 -5.16 -20.70
CA ASN A 101 -12.57 -4.73 -20.89
C ASN A 101 -13.53 -5.33 -19.84
N GLY A 102 -13.01 -5.69 -18.67
CA GLY A 102 -13.77 -6.20 -17.53
C GLY A 102 -13.92 -5.18 -16.40
N SER A 103 -14.55 -5.61 -15.31
CA SER A 103 -14.65 -4.83 -14.06
C SER A 103 -13.30 -4.44 -13.48
N ASP A 104 -12.28 -5.25 -13.73
CA ASP A 104 -10.94 -5.06 -13.17
C ASP A 104 -10.24 -3.83 -13.74
N ASP A 105 -10.68 -3.31 -14.88
CA ASP A 105 -10.12 -2.10 -15.49
C ASP A 105 -10.46 -0.83 -14.66
N TYR A 106 -11.42 -0.90 -13.74
CA TYR A 106 -11.80 0.22 -12.85
C TYR A 106 -11.02 0.25 -11.53
N VAL A 107 -10.10 -0.69 -11.30
CA VAL A 107 -9.34 -0.78 -10.05
C VAL A 107 -7.83 -0.86 -10.30
N ILE A 108 -7.07 -0.55 -9.26
CA ILE A 108 -5.66 -0.92 -9.18
C ILE A 108 -5.59 -2.10 -8.21
N GLU A 109 -5.20 -3.26 -8.70
CA GLU A 109 -4.97 -4.41 -7.82
C GLU A 109 -3.62 -4.23 -7.12
N LEU A 110 -3.66 -4.27 -5.79
CA LEU A 110 -2.49 -4.22 -4.92
C LEU A 110 -2.22 -5.61 -4.35
N GLY A 111 -1.10 -6.22 -4.73
CA GLY A 111 -0.55 -7.41 -4.09
C GLY A 111 0.53 -7.03 -3.09
N ALA A 112 0.53 -7.66 -1.92
CA ALA A 112 1.56 -7.51 -0.90
C ALA A 112 2.06 -8.88 -0.43
N THR A 113 3.38 -9.05 -0.39
CA THR A 113 4.05 -10.23 0.13
C THR A 113 5.03 -9.78 1.21
N THR A 114 5.13 -10.50 2.33
CA THR A 114 6.07 -10.18 3.40
C THR A 114 7.17 -11.23 3.49
N HIS A 115 8.40 -10.78 3.67
CA HIS A 115 9.57 -11.62 3.89
C HIS A 115 10.14 -11.31 5.28
N LEU A 116 9.42 -11.75 6.32
CA LEU A 116 9.86 -11.55 7.70
C LEU A 116 10.84 -12.66 8.10
N ASN A 117 11.97 -12.26 8.66
CA ASN A 117 12.89 -13.18 9.33
C ASN A 117 12.47 -13.34 10.80
N MET A 118 12.73 -14.51 11.40
CA MET A 118 12.29 -14.82 12.78
C MET A 118 13.02 -14.04 13.89
N ASN A 119 13.96 -13.14 13.53
CA ASN A 119 14.87 -12.51 14.50
C ASN A 119 14.50 -11.05 14.80
N ASN A 120 13.44 -10.51 14.19
CA ASN A 120 13.05 -9.11 14.34
C ASN A 120 11.60 -9.02 14.84
N ASP A 121 11.40 -8.44 16.02
CA ASP A 121 10.07 -8.16 16.56
C ASP A 121 9.49 -6.91 15.92
N ILE A 122 8.93 -7.09 14.71
CA ILE A 122 8.32 -6.01 13.94
C ILE A 122 6.92 -6.37 13.47
N GLU A 123 6.08 -5.35 13.38
CA GLU A 123 4.76 -5.42 12.77
C GLU A 123 4.74 -4.54 11.52
N LEU A 124 4.42 -5.13 10.36
CA LEU A 124 4.35 -4.43 9.09
C LEU A 124 2.93 -3.97 8.80
N ALA A 125 2.78 -2.74 8.29
CA ALA A 125 1.52 -2.22 7.81
C ALA A 125 1.69 -1.43 6.52
N LEU A 126 0.59 -1.25 5.79
CA LEU A 126 0.50 -0.39 4.61
C LEU A 126 -0.32 0.84 4.95
N ARG A 127 0.28 2.01 4.78
CA ARG A 127 -0.36 3.30 5.06
C ARG A 127 -0.68 4.03 3.76
N PHE A 128 -1.98 4.30 3.56
CA PHE A 128 -2.47 5.21 2.52
C PHE A 128 -2.62 6.62 3.10
N THR A 129 -1.87 7.59 2.57
CA THR A 129 -2.05 9.00 2.90
C THR A 129 -2.69 9.71 1.72
N THR A 130 -3.80 10.42 1.93
CA THR A 130 -4.51 11.16 0.87
C THR A 130 -4.82 12.58 1.31
N GLY A 131 -5.33 13.41 0.38
CA GLY A 131 -5.87 14.73 0.69
C GLY A 131 -7.35 14.74 1.08
N ILE A 132 -7.96 13.57 1.29
CA ILE A 132 -9.38 13.44 1.67
C ILE A 132 -9.54 13.98 3.10
N LYS A 133 -10.56 14.81 3.31
CA LYS A 133 -10.85 15.41 4.62
C LYS A 133 -11.88 14.56 5.36
N ASN A 134 -11.44 13.46 5.97
CA ASN A 134 -12.31 12.57 6.75
C ASN A 134 -12.29 12.85 8.27
N GLY A 135 -11.41 13.74 8.76
CA GLY A 135 -11.26 13.97 10.19
C GLY A 135 -10.91 12.66 10.92
N ASP A 136 -11.65 12.36 11.98
CA ASP A 136 -11.50 11.12 12.75
C ASP A 136 -12.49 10.02 12.29
N GLU A 137 -13.27 10.27 11.23
CA GLU A 137 -14.25 9.31 10.73
C GLU A 137 -13.60 8.31 9.76
N PHE A 138 -13.80 7.02 10.03
CA PHE A 138 -13.46 5.95 9.10
C PHE A 138 -14.45 4.79 9.23
N PHE A 139 -14.50 3.92 8.21
CA PHE A 139 -15.43 2.80 8.17
C PHE A 139 -14.67 1.48 8.07
N THR A 140 -15.09 0.51 8.87
CA THR A 140 -14.67 -0.89 8.76
C THR A 140 -15.90 -1.76 8.57
N ASP A 141 -15.75 -2.90 7.91
CA ASP A 141 -16.82 -3.88 7.87
C ASP A 141 -16.90 -4.67 9.19
N LEU A 142 -18.05 -5.32 9.39
CA LEU A 142 -18.22 -6.37 10.38
C LEU A 142 -18.47 -7.69 9.64
N ASN A 143 -17.43 -8.52 9.57
CA ASN A 143 -17.46 -9.85 8.93
C ASN A 143 -17.94 -9.82 7.46
N GLY A 144 -17.65 -8.74 6.73
CA GLY A 144 -18.01 -8.57 5.33
C GLY A 144 -19.50 -8.28 5.04
N PHE A 145 -20.33 -8.04 6.07
CA PHE A 145 -21.77 -7.87 5.87
C PHE A 145 -22.26 -6.42 5.95
N GLN A 146 -21.89 -5.71 7.03
CA GLN A 146 -22.31 -4.33 7.26
C GLN A 146 -21.12 -3.41 7.48
N LYS A 147 -21.26 -2.15 7.05
CA LYS A 147 -20.29 -1.10 7.36
C LYS A 147 -20.62 -0.49 8.70
N ARG A 148 -19.61 -0.28 9.54
CA ARG A 148 -19.72 0.41 10.82
C ARG A 148 -18.83 1.65 10.79
N LEU A 149 -19.37 2.79 11.23
CA LEU A 149 -18.57 3.96 11.53
C LEU A 149 -17.72 3.65 12.77
N SER A 150 -16.42 3.81 12.64
CA SER A 150 -15.45 3.65 13.72
C SER A 150 -14.99 5.04 14.15
N ASN A 151 -15.05 5.28 15.45
CA ASN A 151 -14.61 6.51 16.13
C ASN A 151 -13.47 6.17 17.08
#